data_AF-A0AAC9X1Z7-F1
#
_entry.id   AF-A0AAC9X1Z7-F1
#
_cell.length_a   1.000
_cell.length_b   1.000
_cell.length_c   1.000
_cell.angle_alpha   90.00
_cell.angle_beta   90.00
_cell.angle_gamma   90.00
#
_symmetry.space_group_name_H-M   'P 1'
#
loop_
_entity.id
_entity.type
_entity.pdbx_description
1 polymer ?
#
loop_
_entity_poly.entity_id
_entity_poly.type
_entity_poly.pdbx_seq_one_letter_code
_entity_poly.pdbx_strand_id
1 'polypeptide(L)'
;MGNFYRITDYFDRNICLNAHGWLEPKINSDEYSDVILFVSDKSRNIGYIIPKDKKKVHCANDQFNEYVYSLNIFYIEDNKVAFTSVNNSAFLTSMNYGWLSLETQHLQGWEVFTLEEIEYSEIEETENVISTVHSIEKFLEKFNGFEKISNLDEKKEIVSGLFANIRHLKLDDLENICSHISKDPDWIDIIYEQDRSIWSLYGLKQLTSWLNDRQAKPAPYVVGNDFDFLSHEIVPPDGSGVRPSSAVEIIVRTIRALVKPKKDFCILATARNEGIYLAEWVAYHKSIGFDGIFIYINDCEDNSAKILSPLEKEGYVEFFETVSKDGVNVQGKAYAHALGFLPQILDYRWVLIVDLDELFVYDKRRFEDLKSYFEFLEKKQVDSVAFDWINIGSNKQINWNEKPYFDRFSNKGFHEDTKLKTVFRPARAAKAYPHFPIEFDNYSFIRRNSVGNILKTRQNEEEHGPLGKHLNDAPDSRFAVIYHYYFKSIEEYIWKSARNRGDHPKDANLFKAAFDEELVKWFLRCFENDNTETSDRLSFPDISFLREDFYKEYQKILSNPEIKHEISVNIDIYKKKIEYLVDKLYENKEILGENQIKMISILRDSF
;
A
#
# COMPACT_ATOMS: atom_id res chain seq x y z
N MET A 1 -41.49 9.72 13.91
CA MET A 1 -40.29 9.80 13.07
C MET A 1 -40.75 10.33 11.72
N GLY A 2 -40.36 11.56 11.37
CA GLY A 2 -40.44 12.04 9.99
C GLY A 2 -39.11 11.74 9.28
N ASN A 3 -38.99 12.09 8.00
CA ASN A 3 -37.78 12.01 7.17
C ASN A 3 -37.45 10.64 6.55
N PHE A 4 -38.47 9.82 6.30
CA PHE A 4 -38.31 8.66 5.42
C PHE A 4 -38.71 9.04 4.00
N TYR A 5 -37.91 8.62 3.03
CA TYR A 5 -38.15 8.92 1.63
C TYR A 5 -37.97 7.67 0.77
N ARG A 6 -38.80 7.56 -0.26
CA ARG A 6 -38.48 6.77 -1.44
C ARG A 6 -37.62 7.62 -2.37
N ILE A 7 -36.64 6.96 -3.00
CA ILE A 7 -35.74 7.61 -3.96
C ILE A 7 -36.23 7.23 -5.36
N THR A 8 -36.43 8.23 -6.23
CA THR A 8 -36.65 8.03 -7.67
C THR A 8 -35.54 8.66 -8.48
N ASP A 9 -35.22 8.09 -9.63
CA ASP A 9 -34.24 8.70 -10.53
C ASP A 9 -34.81 9.87 -11.35
N TYR A 10 -33.98 10.43 -12.23
CA TYR A 10 -34.38 11.48 -13.18
C TYR A 10 -35.56 11.11 -14.08
N PHE A 11 -35.82 9.82 -14.28
CA PHE A 11 -36.91 9.30 -15.11
C PHE A 11 -38.13 8.85 -14.28
N ASP A 12 -38.21 9.29 -13.01
CA ASP A 12 -39.27 8.96 -12.06
C ASP A 12 -39.42 7.45 -11.81
N ARG A 13 -38.34 6.68 -11.95
CA ARG A 13 -38.31 5.24 -11.63
C ARG A 13 -37.86 5.06 -10.19
N ASN A 14 -38.61 4.25 -9.44
CA ASN A 14 -38.24 3.85 -8.09
C ASN A 14 -36.87 3.18 -8.09
N ILE A 15 -36.02 3.57 -7.16
CA ILE A 15 -34.79 2.88 -6.87
C ILE A 15 -35.10 1.70 -5.94
N CYS A 16 -34.62 0.51 -6.30
CA CYS A 16 -34.77 -0.72 -5.54
C CYS A 16 -33.44 -1.50 -5.52
N LEU A 17 -33.37 -2.56 -4.75
CA LEU A 17 -32.28 -3.54 -4.78
C LEU A 17 -32.68 -4.72 -5.65
N ASN A 18 -31.86 -5.09 -6.62
CA ASN A 18 -32.12 -6.28 -7.43
C ASN A 18 -31.76 -7.58 -6.70
N ALA A 19 -31.99 -8.72 -7.34
CA ALA A 19 -31.70 -10.04 -6.77
C ALA A 19 -30.23 -10.27 -6.42
N HIS A 20 -29.34 -9.51 -7.05
CA HIS A 20 -27.89 -9.53 -6.83
C HIS A 20 -27.43 -8.47 -5.82
N GLY A 21 -28.34 -7.72 -5.19
CA GLY A 21 -28.02 -6.72 -4.19
C GLY A 21 -27.50 -5.39 -4.73
N TRP A 22 -27.60 -5.13 -6.03
CA TRP A 22 -27.26 -3.82 -6.58
C TRP A 22 -28.48 -2.91 -6.46
N LEU A 23 -28.26 -1.68 -6.01
CA LEU A 23 -29.27 -0.64 -6.16
C LEU A 23 -29.48 -0.43 -7.66
N GLU A 24 -30.69 -0.24 -8.17
CA GLU A 24 -30.95 0.17 -9.55
C GLU A 24 -32.41 0.63 -9.73
N PRO A 25 -32.75 1.34 -10.82
CA PRO A 25 -34.14 1.66 -11.12
C PRO A 25 -34.93 0.36 -11.33
N LYS A 26 -36.11 0.26 -10.73
CA LYS A 26 -36.98 -0.92 -10.87
C LYS A 26 -37.41 -1.10 -12.33
N ILE A 27 -36.94 -2.19 -12.94
CA ILE A 27 -37.34 -2.61 -14.30
C ILE A 27 -38.30 -3.80 -14.15
N ASN A 28 -39.29 -3.90 -15.04
CA ASN A 28 -40.31 -4.96 -14.97
C ASN A 28 -39.68 -6.38 -15.09
N SER A 29 -39.81 -7.14 -13.99
CA SER A 29 -39.85 -8.61 -13.85
C SER A 29 -38.68 -9.41 -13.28
N ASP A 30 -37.72 -8.83 -12.56
CA ASP A 30 -36.80 -9.59 -11.68
C ASP A 30 -37.08 -9.33 -10.19
N GLU A 31 -36.59 -10.17 -9.27
CA GLU A 31 -36.87 -10.04 -7.83
C GLU A 31 -36.20 -8.81 -7.20
N TYR A 32 -36.93 -7.70 -7.09
CA TYR A 32 -36.48 -6.47 -6.43
C TYR A 32 -36.97 -6.36 -4.98
N SER A 33 -36.12 -5.82 -4.11
CA SER A 33 -36.43 -5.39 -2.75
C SER A 33 -36.47 -3.87 -2.66
N ASP A 34 -37.45 -3.31 -1.96
CA ASP A 34 -37.54 -1.86 -1.80
C ASP A 34 -36.41 -1.31 -0.94
N VAL A 35 -36.04 -0.06 -1.16
CA VAL A 35 -35.12 0.68 -0.30
C VAL A 35 -35.77 1.94 0.22
N ILE A 36 -35.41 2.29 1.46
CA ILE A 36 -35.90 3.48 2.13
C ILE A 36 -34.72 4.34 2.50
N LEU A 37 -34.80 5.63 2.18
CA LEU A 37 -33.85 6.62 2.66
C LEU A 37 -34.35 7.20 3.98
N PHE A 38 -33.53 7.20 5.01
CA PHE A 38 -33.72 8.01 6.20
C PHE A 38 -32.76 9.20 6.19
N VAL A 39 -33.27 10.43 6.27
CA VAL A 39 -32.43 11.65 6.39
C VAL A 39 -32.46 12.11 7.83
N SER A 40 -31.30 12.09 8.51
CA SER A 40 -31.26 12.49 9.91
C SER A 40 -31.23 14.01 10.06
N ASP A 41 -32.06 14.53 10.97
CA ASP A 41 -32.03 15.94 11.39
C ASP A 41 -30.77 16.29 12.19
N LYS A 42 -30.10 15.27 12.75
CA LYS A 42 -28.98 15.41 13.70
C LYS A 42 -27.64 15.37 13.01
N SER A 43 -27.49 14.53 11.98
CA SER A 43 -26.34 14.54 11.09
C SER A 43 -26.67 15.33 9.83
N ARG A 44 -26.66 16.66 9.96
CA ARG A 44 -26.93 17.58 8.84
C ARG A 44 -26.14 17.13 7.61
N ASN A 45 -26.83 16.65 6.57
CA ASN A 45 -26.29 16.13 5.30
C ASN A 45 -25.89 14.64 5.25
N ILE A 46 -26.39 13.76 6.12
CA ILE A 46 -26.27 12.30 5.94
C ILE A 46 -27.65 11.68 5.67
N GLY A 47 -27.72 10.87 4.62
CA GLY A 47 -28.83 9.96 4.36
C GLY A 47 -28.42 8.50 4.58
N TYR A 48 -29.35 7.67 5.04
CA TYR A 48 -29.15 6.24 5.26
C TYR A 48 -30.08 5.44 4.35
N ILE A 49 -29.57 4.62 3.45
CA ILE A 49 -30.39 3.68 2.67
C ILE A 49 -30.52 2.37 3.44
N ILE A 50 -31.76 1.96 3.67
CA ILE A 50 -32.12 0.80 4.47
C ILE A 50 -32.91 -0.16 3.55
N PRO A 51 -32.39 -1.36 3.25
CA PRO A 51 -33.09 -2.41 2.51
C PRO A 51 -34.30 -2.91 3.28
N LYS A 52 -35.44 -3.07 2.60
CA LYS A 52 -36.67 -3.59 3.20
C LYS A 52 -36.68 -5.11 3.36
N ASP A 53 -36.09 -5.85 2.43
CA ASP A 53 -35.91 -7.31 2.54
C ASP A 53 -34.43 -7.67 2.66
N LYS A 54 -34.14 -8.72 3.43
CA LYS A 54 -32.77 -9.21 3.73
C LYS A 54 -32.07 -9.85 2.53
N LYS A 55 -31.72 -9.08 1.51
CA LYS A 55 -30.74 -9.47 0.50
C LYS A 55 -29.41 -8.79 0.80
N LYS A 56 -28.29 -9.52 0.62
CA LYS A 56 -26.95 -8.93 0.66
C LYS A 56 -26.94 -7.77 -0.32
N VAL A 57 -26.59 -6.57 0.12
CA VAL A 57 -26.47 -5.44 -0.78
C VAL A 57 -25.01 -5.29 -1.20
N HIS A 58 -24.77 -5.42 -2.50
CA HIS A 58 -23.47 -5.37 -3.12
C HIS A 58 -23.14 -3.94 -3.53
N CYS A 59 -23.00 -3.03 -2.57
CA CYS A 59 -22.15 -1.86 -2.80
C CYS A 59 -20.71 -2.33 -2.56
N ALA A 60 -20.10 -2.99 -3.55
CA ALA A 60 -18.76 -3.59 -3.49
C ALA A 60 -18.51 -4.47 -2.24
N ASN A 61 -18.98 -5.72 -2.20
CA ASN A 61 -18.59 -6.75 -1.20
C ASN A 61 -18.68 -6.35 0.29
N ASP A 62 -19.90 -6.29 0.82
CA ASP A 62 -20.14 -6.18 2.26
C ASP A 62 -19.87 -7.53 2.99
N GLN A 63 -18.75 -7.60 3.72
CA GLN A 63 -18.38 -8.76 4.54
C GLN A 63 -19.07 -8.79 5.91
N PHE A 64 -19.78 -7.72 6.29
CA PHE A 64 -20.37 -7.52 7.62
C PHE A 64 -21.88 -7.80 7.61
N ASN A 65 -22.46 -7.98 6.43
CA ASN A 65 -23.87 -8.33 6.26
C ASN A 65 -24.76 -7.23 6.88
N GLU A 66 -24.38 -5.98 6.65
CA GLU A 66 -24.99 -4.74 7.13
C GLU A 66 -26.24 -4.40 6.32
N TYR A 67 -27.24 -3.83 7.01
CA TYR A 67 -28.53 -3.45 6.43
C TYR A 67 -28.64 -1.93 6.21
N VAL A 68 -27.54 -1.18 6.25
CA VAL A 68 -27.55 0.28 6.17
C VAL A 68 -26.40 0.80 5.33
N TYR A 69 -26.72 1.65 4.35
CA TYR A 69 -25.75 2.38 3.55
C TYR A 69 -25.77 3.84 3.94
N SER A 70 -24.60 4.40 4.25
CA SER A 70 -24.48 5.81 4.61
C SER A 70 -24.06 6.62 3.38
N LEU A 71 -24.71 7.75 3.17
CA LEU A 71 -24.49 8.65 2.05
C LEU A 71 -24.37 10.09 2.55
N ASN A 72 -23.52 10.88 1.90
CA ASN A 72 -23.52 12.32 2.08
C ASN A 72 -24.48 12.97 1.07
N ILE A 73 -25.22 13.98 1.52
CA ILE A 73 -26.02 14.83 0.63
C ILE A 73 -25.10 15.91 0.08
N PHE A 74 -24.77 15.82 -1.21
CA PHE A 74 -23.91 16.77 -1.90
C PHE A 74 -24.69 17.97 -2.43
N TYR A 75 -25.91 17.71 -2.92
CA TYR A 75 -26.79 18.72 -3.50
C TYR A 75 -28.19 18.53 -2.96
N ILE A 76 -28.87 19.65 -2.70
CA ILE A 76 -30.29 19.67 -2.39
C ILE A 76 -30.91 20.94 -2.99
N GLU A 77 -31.96 20.76 -3.78
CA GLU A 77 -32.84 21.83 -4.27
C GLU A 77 -34.27 21.28 -4.31
N ASP A 78 -35.17 21.88 -3.54
CA ASP A 78 -36.51 21.34 -3.28
C ASP A 78 -36.47 19.87 -2.81
N ASN A 79 -37.05 18.95 -3.59
CA ASN A 79 -37.02 17.52 -3.34
C ASN A 79 -35.98 16.78 -4.19
N LYS A 80 -35.11 17.50 -4.91
CA LYS A 80 -34.04 16.94 -5.74
C LYS A 80 -32.74 16.89 -4.94
N VAL A 81 -32.09 15.73 -4.93
CA VAL A 81 -30.85 15.49 -4.18
C VAL A 81 -29.81 14.75 -5.01
N ALA A 82 -28.54 15.04 -4.77
CA ALA A 82 -27.44 14.21 -5.24
C ALA A 82 -26.66 13.69 -4.06
N PHE A 83 -26.24 12.42 -4.14
CA PHE A 83 -25.52 11.75 -3.07
C PHE A 83 -24.07 11.51 -3.44
N THR A 84 -23.20 11.66 -2.44
CA THR A 84 -21.82 11.19 -2.50
C THR A 84 -21.58 10.09 -1.48
N SER A 85 -20.52 9.32 -1.70
CA SER A 85 -20.02 8.37 -0.71
C SER A 85 -19.61 9.10 0.58
N VAL A 86 -19.53 8.40 1.70
CA VAL A 86 -19.23 8.99 3.03
C VAL A 86 -17.92 9.78 3.05
N ASN A 87 -16.97 9.40 2.19
CA ASN A 87 -15.68 10.06 2.00
C ASN A 87 -15.66 11.12 0.90
N ASN A 88 -16.80 11.39 0.25
CA ASN A 88 -16.91 12.30 -0.89
C ASN A 88 -15.90 11.96 -2.00
N SER A 89 -15.73 10.69 -2.36
CA SER A 89 -14.86 10.28 -3.49
C SER A 89 -15.63 9.98 -4.76
N ALA A 90 -16.94 9.72 -4.65
CA ALA A 90 -17.76 9.34 -5.78
C ALA A 90 -19.22 9.79 -5.65
N PHE A 91 -19.88 9.96 -6.79
CA PHE A 91 -21.32 10.20 -6.89
C PHE A 91 -22.09 8.90 -7.07
N LEU A 92 -23.26 8.83 -6.43
CA LEU A 92 -24.26 7.80 -6.72
C LEU A 92 -24.97 8.14 -8.04
N THR A 93 -25.12 7.17 -8.95
CA THR A 93 -25.69 7.41 -10.28
C THR A 93 -26.86 6.50 -10.61
N SER A 94 -27.86 7.06 -11.32
CA SER A 94 -29.07 6.35 -11.75
C SER A 94 -28.93 5.53 -13.03
N MET A 95 -27.93 5.77 -13.89
CA MET A 95 -27.92 5.15 -15.22
C MET A 95 -27.41 3.70 -15.25
N ASN A 96 -26.58 3.27 -14.27
CA ASN A 96 -26.02 1.90 -14.17
C ASN A 96 -25.57 1.52 -12.72
N TYR A 97 -25.99 2.27 -11.70
CA TYR A 97 -25.76 2.06 -10.26
C TYR A 97 -24.42 1.46 -9.77
N GLY A 98 -23.36 2.20 -10.07
CA GLY A 98 -22.09 2.13 -9.35
C GLY A 98 -21.73 3.48 -8.74
N TRP A 99 -20.51 3.58 -8.26
CA TRP A 99 -19.90 4.84 -7.83
C TRP A 99 -19.12 5.44 -9.01
N LEU A 100 -19.42 6.69 -9.38
CA LEU A 100 -18.62 7.42 -10.37
C LEU A 100 -17.57 8.26 -9.68
N SER A 101 -16.31 8.16 -10.11
CA SER A 101 -15.25 9.01 -9.59
C SER A 101 -15.56 10.49 -9.82
N LEU A 102 -15.11 11.33 -8.88
CA LEU A 102 -15.31 12.79 -8.85
C LEU A 102 -14.65 13.59 -9.99
N GLU A 103 -14.30 12.96 -11.12
CA GLU A 103 -13.70 13.65 -12.26
C GLU A 103 -14.70 14.57 -13.01
N THR A 104 -15.98 14.60 -12.62
CA THR A 104 -17.00 15.45 -13.23
C THR A 104 -17.01 16.85 -12.59
N GLN A 105 -16.87 17.90 -13.42
CA GLN A 105 -16.89 19.30 -12.93
C GLN A 105 -18.30 19.83 -12.64
N HIS A 106 -19.35 19.10 -13.04
CA HIS A 106 -20.75 19.49 -12.91
C HIS A 106 -21.64 18.28 -12.74
N LEU A 107 -22.63 18.38 -11.83
CA LEU A 107 -23.70 17.40 -11.72
C LEU A 107 -24.45 17.30 -13.05
N GLN A 108 -24.66 16.08 -13.49
CA GLN A 108 -25.49 15.75 -14.64
C GLN A 108 -26.85 15.24 -14.15
N GLY A 109 -27.89 15.32 -15.00
CA GLY A 109 -29.26 14.96 -14.59
C GLY A 109 -29.41 13.55 -14.00
N TRP A 110 -28.53 12.61 -14.36
CA TRP A 110 -28.53 11.23 -13.92
C TRP A 110 -27.85 10.97 -12.56
N GLU A 111 -27.24 11.99 -11.95
CA GLU A 111 -26.72 11.97 -10.57
C GLU A 111 -27.73 12.59 -9.58
N VAL A 112 -28.86 13.10 -10.09
CA VAL A 112 -29.91 13.78 -9.32
C VAL A 112 -31.11 12.85 -9.16
N PHE A 113 -31.53 12.68 -7.91
CA PHE A 113 -32.65 11.87 -7.48
C PHE A 113 -33.77 12.73 -6.92
N THR A 114 -35.00 12.25 -6.96
CA THR A 114 -36.14 12.87 -6.30
C THR A 114 -36.43 12.12 -5.00
N LEU A 115 -36.69 12.88 -3.94
CA LEU A 115 -37.18 12.35 -2.68
C LEU A 115 -38.70 12.46 -2.63
N GLU A 116 -39.34 11.31 -2.45
CA GLU A 116 -40.77 11.21 -2.17
C GLU A 116 -40.93 10.85 -0.71
N GLU A 117 -41.46 11.77 0.10
CA GLU A 117 -41.70 11.51 1.52
C GLU A 117 -42.68 10.35 1.67
N ILE A 118 -42.34 9.40 2.54
CA ILE A 118 -43.20 8.26 2.86
C ILE A 118 -43.58 8.32 4.33
N GLU A 119 -44.86 8.03 4.59
CA GLU A 119 -45.35 7.89 5.94
C GLU A 119 -44.73 6.67 6.59
N TYR A 120 -44.34 6.83 7.84
CA TYR A 120 -43.67 5.77 8.60
C TYR A 120 -44.48 4.47 8.67
N SER A 121 -45.83 4.56 8.65
CA SER A 121 -46.72 3.40 8.64
C SER A 121 -46.65 2.55 7.36
N GLU A 122 -46.00 3.02 6.31
CA GLU A 122 -45.89 2.33 5.02
C GLU A 122 -44.67 1.38 4.94
N ILE A 123 -43.88 1.27 6.01
CA ILE A 123 -42.66 0.46 6.07
C ILE A 123 -42.97 -0.93 6.66
N GLU A 124 -42.89 -2.02 5.89
CA GLU A 124 -43.26 -3.37 6.39
C GLU A 124 -42.30 -3.92 7.48
N GLU A 125 -41.00 -3.57 7.50
CA GLU A 125 -40.02 -3.99 8.53
C GLU A 125 -39.74 -2.89 9.59
N THR A 126 -40.79 -2.22 10.05
CA THR A 126 -40.73 -1.10 11.00
C THR A 126 -39.75 -1.29 12.18
N GLU A 127 -39.79 -2.41 12.91
CA GLU A 127 -39.00 -2.58 14.15
C GLU A 127 -37.47 -2.56 13.92
N ASN A 128 -36.99 -3.21 12.86
CA ASN A 128 -35.55 -3.29 12.58
C ASN A 128 -35.02 -1.94 12.07
N VAL A 129 -35.78 -1.29 11.19
CA VAL A 129 -35.50 0.06 10.69
C VAL A 129 -35.48 1.07 11.85
N ILE A 130 -36.49 1.03 12.74
CA ILE A 130 -36.52 1.87 13.96
C ILE A 130 -35.28 1.62 14.81
N SER A 131 -34.99 0.36 15.14
CA SER A 131 -33.92 0.00 16.06
C SER A 131 -32.58 0.53 15.56
N THR A 132 -32.33 0.39 14.26
CA THR A 132 -31.10 0.83 13.63
C THR A 132 -31.00 2.36 13.56
N VAL A 133 -32.06 3.04 13.10
CA VAL A 133 -32.11 4.50 13.06
C VAL A 133 -31.96 5.09 14.47
N HIS A 134 -32.71 4.59 15.46
CA HIS A 134 -32.59 5.04 16.84
C HIS A 134 -31.20 4.78 17.42
N SER A 135 -30.56 3.65 17.11
CA SER A 135 -29.18 3.37 17.55
C SER A 135 -28.21 4.44 17.04
N ILE A 136 -28.25 4.72 15.74
CA ILE A 136 -27.39 5.72 15.10
C ILE A 136 -27.68 7.12 15.68
N GLU A 137 -28.95 7.52 15.71
CA GLU A 137 -29.33 8.85 16.19
C GLU A 137 -29.01 9.07 17.67
N LYS A 138 -29.26 8.08 18.53
CA LYS A 138 -28.94 8.15 19.96
C LYS A 138 -27.44 8.25 20.18
N PHE A 139 -26.65 7.53 19.38
CA PHE A 139 -25.20 7.65 19.42
C PHE A 139 -24.75 9.06 19.01
N LEU A 140 -25.27 9.60 17.90
CA LEU A 140 -24.98 10.96 17.44
C LEU A 140 -25.39 12.05 18.45
N GLU A 141 -26.52 11.88 19.16
CA GLU A 141 -26.95 12.80 20.22
C GLU A 141 -25.96 12.83 21.38
N LYS A 142 -25.57 11.65 21.89
CA LYS A 142 -24.62 11.52 22.99
C LYS A 142 -23.23 12.01 22.62
N PHE A 143 -22.91 11.99 21.34
CA PHE A 143 -21.63 12.45 20.84
C PHE A 143 -21.47 13.98 20.90
N ASN A 144 -22.55 14.75 20.93
CA ASN A 144 -22.46 16.22 21.09
C ASN A 144 -21.85 16.60 22.45
N GLY A 145 -20.58 17.02 22.44
CA GLY A 145 -19.83 17.37 23.65
C GLY A 145 -19.00 16.21 24.24
N PHE A 146 -18.74 15.17 23.45
CA PHE A 146 -17.89 14.02 23.79
C PHE A 146 -16.57 14.42 24.47
N GLU A 147 -15.97 15.53 24.05
CA GLU A 147 -14.71 16.04 24.61
C GLU A 147 -14.79 16.48 26.08
N LYS A 148 -15.99 16.59 26.64
CA LYS A 148 -16.26 17.01 28.04
C LYS A 148 -16.57 15.83 28.96
N ILE A 149 -16.64 14.62 28.42
CA ILE A 149 -17.07 13.43 29.17
C ILE A 149 -15.93 12.92 30.03
N SER A 150 -16.10 13.01 31.35
CA SER A 150 -15.11 12.56 32.33
C SER A 150 -15.51 11.28 33.07
N ASN A 151 -16.77 10.83 32.96
CA ASN A 151 -17.27 9.65 33.66
C ASN A 151 -16.91 8.36 32.89
N LEU A 152 -16.25 7.40 33.55
CA LEU A 152 -15.77 6.16 32.91
C LEU A 152 -16.89 5.25 32.38
N ASP A 153 -18.04 5.17 33.05
CA ASP A 153 -19.17 4.35 32.59
C ASP A 153 -19.83 4.97 31.36
N GLU A 154 -19.91 6.30 31.31
CA GLU A 154 -20.37 7.05 30.14
C GLU A 154 -19.40 6.87 28.95
N LYS A 155 -18.08 6.94 29.21
CA LYS A 155 -17.06 6.63 28.19
C LYS A 155 -17.24 5.21 27.63
N LYS A 156 -17.49 4.21 28.50
CA LYS A 156 -17.75 2.81 28.09
C LYS A 156 -18.99 2.68 27.20
N GLU A 157 -20.09 3.35 27.54
CA GLU A 157 -21.30 3.32 26.72
C GLU A 157 -21.05 3.95 25.34
N ILE A 158 -20.28 5.04 25.29
CA ILE A 158 -19.94 5.71 24.03
C ILE A 158 -19.04 4.85 23.15
N VAL A 159 -18.02 4.19 23.71
CA VAL A 159 -17.17 3.29 22.93
C VAL A 159 -17.99 2.14 22.34
N SER A 160 -18.94 1.59 23.10
CA SER A 160 -19.87 0.57 22.57
C SER A 160 -20.76 1.12 21.44
N GLY A 161 -21.29 2.33 21.60
CA GLY A 161 -22.04 3.01 20.54
C GLY A 161 -21.19 3.32 19.32
N LEU A 162 -19.94 3.73 19.51
CA LEU A 162 -18.98 3.98 18.43
C LEU A 162 -18.71 2.68 17.68
N PHE A 163 -18.39 1.57 18.36
CA PHE A 163 -18.18 0.28 17.70
C PHE A 163 -19.36 -0.17 16.85
N ALA A 164 -20.59 0.06 17.35
CA ALA A 164 -21.80 -0.30 16.63
C ALA A 164 -22.08 0.62 15.42
N ASN A 165 -21.65 1.88 15.45
CA ASN A 165 -22.09 2.88 14.47
C ASN A 165 -20.94 3.58 13.70
N ILE A 166 -19.68 3.18 13.88
CA ILE A 166 -18.50 3.90 13.37
C ILE A 166 -18.52 4.11 11.84
N ARG A 167 -19.13 3.18 11.10
CA ARG A 167 -19.24 3.22 9.63
C ARG A 167 -20.34 4.16 9.13
N HIS A 168 -21.21 4.59 10.04
CA HIS A 168 -22.30 5.52 9.78
C HIS A 168 -21.91 6.98 10.05
N LEU A 169 -20.66 7.21 10.45
CA LEU A 169 -20.11 8.54 10.73
C LEU A 169 -19.47 9.14 9.49
N LYS A 170 -19.58 10.46 9.34
CA LYS A 170 -18.76 11.19 8.37
C LYS A 170 -17.30 11.07 8.72
N LEU A 171 -16.45 11.19 7.71
CA LEU A 171 -15.02 11.26 7.89
C LEU A 171 -14.62 12.38 8.86
N ASP A 172 -15.19 13.58 8.75
CA ASP A 172 -14.88 14.71 9.63
C ASP A 172 -15.25 14.43 11.10
N ASP A 173 -16.42 13.81 11.34
CA ASP A 173 -16.86 13.44 12.69
C ASP A 173 -15.93 12.37 13.27
N LEU A 174 -15.61 11.36 12.47
CA LEU A 174 -14.69 10.29 12.83
C LEU A 174 -13.28 10.81 13.13
N GLU A 175 -12.78 11.74 12.32
CA GLU A 175 -11.49 12.42 12.53
C GLU A 175 -11.49 13.23 13.85
N ASN A 176 -12.58 13.96 14.14
CA ASN A 176 -12.72 14.69 15.40
C ASN A 176 -12.75 13.75 16.62
N ILE A 177 -13.51 12.66 16.55
CA ILE A 177 -13.56 11.59 17.56
C ILE A 177 -12.16 11.03 17.82
N CYS A 178 -11.51 10.58 16.76
CA CYS A 178 -10.22 9.91 16.84
C CYS A 178 -9.11 10.86 17.32
N SER A 179 -9.17 12.15 16.95
CA SER A 179 -8.26 13.18 17.45
C SER A 179 -8.35 13.34 18.96
N HIS A 180 -9.53 13.21 19.55
CA HIS A 180 -9.72 13.28 20.99
C HIS A 180 -9.34 11.96 21.68
N ILE A 181 -9.80 10.81 21.16
CA ILE A 181 -9.41 9.48 21.67
C ILE A 181 -7.89 9.35 21.76
N SER A 182 -7.16 9.79 20.74
CA SER A 182 -5.69 9.65 20.68
C SER A 182 -4.92 10.40 21.78
N LYS A 183 -5.56 11.33 22.50
CA LYS A 183 -4.92 12.22 23.49
C LYS A 183 -5.25 11.86 24.94
N ASP A 184 -6.23 11.00 25.18
CA ASP A 184 -6.71 10.67 26.52
C ASP A 184 -6.59 9.15 26.76
N PRO A 185 -5.69 8.72 27.67
CA PRO A 185 -5.42 7.31 27.97
C PRO A 185 -6.65 6.51 28.40
N ASP A 186 -7.64 7.12 29.06
CA ASP A 186 -8.82 6.40 29.52
C ASP A 186 -9.61 5.82 28.34
N TRP A 187 -9.73 6.57 27.23
CA TRP A 187 -10.41 6.08 26.03
C TRP A 187 -9.66 4.88 25.43
N ILE A 188 -8.33 4.94 25.42
CA ILE A 188 -7.48 3.88 24.89
C ILE A 188 -7.63 2.60 25.73
N ASP A 189 -7.64 2.73 27.05
CA ASP A 189 -7.80 1.58 27.94
C ASP A 189 -9.22 1.01 27.89
N ILE A 190 -10.27 1.85 27.79
CA ILE A 190 -11.64 1.37 27.61
C ILE A 190 -11.81 0.62 26.27
N ILE A 191 -11.27 1.16 25.17
CA ILE A 191 -11.28 0.49 23.87
C ILE A 191 -10.59 -0.87 23.97
N TYR A 192 -9.43 -0.94 24.64
CA TYR A 192 -8.71 -2.19 24.85
C TYR A 192 -9.46 -3.19 25.77
N GLU A 193 -10.17 -2.71 26.79
CA GLU A 193 -11.01 -3.54 27.66
C GLU A 193 -12.16 -4.18 26.88
N GLN A 194 -12.79 -3.43 25.97
CA GLN A 194 -13.93 -3.87 25.17
C GLN A 194 -13.53 -4.65 23.90
N ASP A 195 -12.36 -4.38 23.33
CA ASP A 195 -11.78 -5.08 22.19
C ASP A 195 -10.31 -5.41 22.45
N ARG A 196 -10.00 -6.70 22.63
CA ARG A 196 -8.64 -7.20 22.86
C ARG A 196 -7.97 -7.69 21.57
N SER A 197 -8.36 -7.14 20.42
CA SER A 197 -7.77 -7.53 19.14
C SER A 197 -6.32 -7.04 19.02
N ILE A 198 -5.64 -7.56 18.00
CA ILE A 198 -4.29 -7.11 17.63
C ILE A 198 -4.27 -5.61 17.30
N TRP A 199 -5.38 -5.07 16.77
CA TRP A 199 -5.51 -3.64 16.47
C TRP A 199 -5.56 -2.79 17.73
N SER A 200 -6.17 -3.24 18.82
CA SER A 200 -6.12 -2.52 20.09
C SER A 200 -4.73 -2.56 20.72
N LEU A 201 -4.12 -3.76 20.77
CA LEU A 201 -2.86 -3.97 21.47
C LEU A 201 -1.64 -3.41 20.72
N TYR A 202 -1.51 -3.74 19.43
CA TYR A 202 -0.35 -3.38 18.62
C TYR A 202 -0.62 -2.18 17.70
N GLY A 203 -1.88 -1.91 17.35
CA GLY A 203 -2.24 -0.73 16.57
C GLY A 203 -2.39 0.51 17.45
N LEU A 204 -3.44 0.53 18.28
CA LEU A 204 -3.88 1.71 19.01
C LEU A 204 -2.92 2.08 20.14
N LYS A 205 -2.59 1.14 21.04
CA LYS A 205 -1.71 1.42 22.19
C LYS A 205 -0.30 1.83 21.76
N GLN A 206 0.27 1.18 20.74
CA GLN A 206 1.60 1.56 20.23
C GLN A 206 1.57 2.91 19.54
N LEU A 207 0.55 3.18 18.70
CA LEU A 207 0.40 4.46 18.02
C LEU A 207 0.29 5.62 19.01
N THR A 208 -0.57 5.51 20.03
CA THR A 208 -0.74 6.59 21.01
C THR A 208 0.47 6.74 21.93
N SER A 209 1.13 5.65 22.30
CA SER A 209 2.41 5.70 23.03
C SER A 209 3.48 6.44 22.22
N TRP A 210 3.61 6.15 20.93
CA TRP A 210 4.54 6.85 20.04
C TRP A 210 4.14 8.31 19.79
N LEU A 211 2.84 8.64 19.73
CA LEU A 211 2.39 10.02 19.62
C LEU A 211 2.82 10.88 20.82
N ASN A 212 2.89 10.28 22.01
CA ASN A 212 3.38 10.94 23.23
C ASN A 212 4.90 11.09 23.25
N ASP A 213 5.65 10.11 22.71
CA ASP A 213 7.10 10.19 22.53
C ASP A 213 7.52 9.68 21.16
N ARG A 214 7.63 10.61 20.20
CA ARG A 214 8.04 10.28 18.83
C ARG A 214 9.53 9.90 18.68
N GLN A 215 10.32 10.09 19.73
CA GLN A 215 11.73 9.69 19.75
C GLN A 215 11.93 8.29 20.33
N ALA A 216 10.88 7.69 20.91
CA ALA A 216 10.91 6.32 21.39
C ALA A 216 11.27 5.39 20.23
N LYS A 217 12.45 4.78 20.34
CA LYS A 217 12.84 3.68 19.44
C LYS A 217 11.90 2.51 19.70
N PRO A 218 11.40 1.84 18.64
CA PRO A 218 10.69 0.60 18.86
C PRO A 218 11.64 -0.36 19.59
N ALA A 219 11.13 -1.13 20.55
CA ALA A 219 11.88 -2.28 21.02
C ALA A 219 12.20 -3.16 19.81
N PRO A 220 13.39 -3.79 19.72
CA PRO A 220 13.65 -4.79 18.70
C PRO A 220 12.49 -5.77 18.68
N TYR A 221 11.77 -5.80 17.56
CA TYR A 221 10.49 -6.49 17.48
C TYR A 221 10.52 -7.48 16.33
N VAL A 222 10.05 -8.69 16.65
CA VAL A 222 9.84 -9.76 15.70
C VAL A 222 8.39 -9.71 15.24
N VAL A 223 8.17 -9.47 13.95
CA VAL A 223 6.85 -9.56 13.32
C VAL A 223 6.50 -11.03 13.13
N GLY A 224 5.97 -11.62 14.21
CA GLY A 224 5.70 -13.05 14.32
C GLY A 224 4.43 -13.52 13.62
N ASN A 225 4.10 -14.80 13.83
CA ASN A 225 2.97 -15.50 13.18
C ASN A 225 1.59 -14.88 13.48
N ASP A 226 1.46 -14.09 14.55
CA ASP A 226 0.21 -13.39 14.90
C ASP A 226 -0.19 -12.36 13.84
N PHE A 227 0.75 -11.94 12.99
CA PHE A 227 0.53 -11.02 11.86
C PHE A 227 0.38 -11.74 10.52
N ASP A 228 0.35 -13.08 10.46
CA ASP A 228 0.24 -13.81 9.20
C ASP A 228 -1.05 -13.46 8.43
N PHE A 229 -2.12 -13.06 9.13
CA PHE A 229 -3.37 -12.61 8.49
C PHE A 229 -3.18 -11.37 7.60
N LEU A 230 -2.12 -10.58 7.81
CA LEU A 230 -1.79 -9.43 6.96
C LEU A 230 -1.28 -9.81 5.58
N SER A 231 -0.82 -11.06 5.40
CA SER A 231 -0.36 -11.57 4.12
C SER A 231 -1.48 -11.84 3.12
N HIS A 232 -2.75 -11.88 3.58
CA HIS A 232 -3.86 -12.18 2.70
C HIS A 232 -4.04 -11.08 1.63
N GLU A 233 -3.92 -11.49 0.37
CA GLU A 233 -4.10 -10.65 -0.81
C GLU A 233 -5.57 -10.27 -1.00
N ILE A 234 -5.99 -9.23 -0.29
CA ILE A 234 -7.25 -8.54 -0.52
C ILE A 234 -7.00 -7.39 -1.51
N VAL A 235 -6.75 -7.68 -2.79
CA VAL A 235 -7.28 -6.79 -3.84
C VAL A 235 -8.57 -7.46 -4.26
N PRO A 236 -9.72 -6.88 -3.88
CA PRO A 236 -10.99 -7.28 -4.44
C PRO A 236 -10.86 -7.41 -5.97
N PRO A 237 -11.40 -8.46 -6.60
CA PRO A 237 -11.36 -8.64 -8.06
C PRO A 237 -11.93 -7.46 -8.85
N ASP A 238 -12.73 -6.62 -8.19
CA ASP A 238 -13.31 -5.38 -8.73
C ASP A 238 -12.41 -4.14 -8.57
N GLY A 239 -11.22 -4.28 -7.95
CA GLY A 239 -10.26 -3.20 -7.72
C GLY A 239 -10.64 -2.20 -6.62
N SER A 240 -11.72 -2.46 -5.85
CA SER A 240 -12.11 -1.65 -4.70
C SER A 240 -11.03 -1.67 -3.60
N GLY A 241 -10.91 -0.60 -2.82
CA GLY A 241 -9.92 -0.49 -1.74
C GLY A 241 -10.09 -1.57 -0.66
N VAL A 242 -9.16 -1.64 0.30
CA VAL A 242 -9.29 -2.55 1.44
C VAL A 242 -10.35 -2.04 2.41
N ARG A 243 -11.27 -2.92 2.81
CA ARG A 243 -12.22 -2.64 3.89
C ARG A 243 -11.61 -2.97 5.26
N PRO A 244 -11.71 -2.06 6.24
CA PRO A 244 -11.33 -2.37 7.62
C PRO A 244 -12.13 -3.54 8.20
N SER A 245 -11.45 -4.44 8.92
CA SER A 245 -12.04 -5.64 9.52
C SER A 245 -12.78 -5.39 10.84
N SER A 246 -12.52 -4.27 11.51
CA SER A 246 -13.13 -3.93 12.81
C SER A 246 -13.25 -2.43 13.04
N ALA A 247 -14.05 -2.03 14.03
CA ALA A 247 -14.15 -0.64 14.46
C ALA A 247 -12.82 -0.10 15.00
N VAL A 248 -12.05 -0.91 15.72
CA VAL A 248 -10.74 -0.50 16.24
C VAL A 248 -9.75 -0.26 15.11
N GLU A 249 -9.78 -1.09 14.05
CA GLU A 249 -8.96 -0.86 12.87
C GLU A 249 -9.30 0.51 12.22
N ILE A 250 -10.58 0.86 12.13
CA ILE A 250 -11.03 2.17 11.64
C ILE A 250 -10.50 3.30 12.53
N ILE A 251 -10.58 3.16 13.86
CA ILE A 251 -10.04 4.13 14.82
C ILE A 251 -8.54 4.31 14.61
N VAL A 252 -7.77 3.22 14.59
CA VAL A 252 -6.31 3.25 14.40
C VAL A 252 -5.98 3.95 13.09
N ARG A 253 -6.59 3.56 11.98
CA ARG A 253 -6.31 4.13 10.65
C ARG A 253 -6.71 5.60 10.56
N THR A 254 -7.81 6.01 11.20
CA THR A 254 -8.19 7.43 11.28
C THR A 254 -7.16 8.23 12.08
N ILE A 255 -6.72 7.73 13.24
CA ILE A 255 -5.65 8.38 14.01
C ILE A 255 -4.36 8.47 13.17
N ARG A 256 -3.99 7.41 12.45
CA ARG A 256 -2.83 7.41 11.53
C ARG A 256 -2.95 8.50 10.47
N ALA A 257 -4.12 8.67 9.85
CA ALA A 257 -4.37 9.70 8.84
C ALA A 257 -4.26 11.15 9.38
N LEU A 258 -4.49 11.35 10.69
CA LEU A 258 -4.37 12.65 11.37
C LEU A 258 -2.92 13.00 11.76
N VAL A 259 -1.99 12.04 11.68
CA VAL A 259 -0.59 12.28 12.06
C VAL A 259 0.07 13.24 11.09
N LYS A 260 0.51 14.38 11.61
CA LYS A 260 1.36 15.31 10.86
C LYS A 260 2.81 14.79 10.84
N PRO A 261 3.40 14.59 9.65
CA PRO A 261 4.80 14.15 9.53
C PRO A 261 5.77 15.27 9.94
N LYS A 262 6.98 14.91 10.37
CA LYS A 262 8.07 15.83 10.74
C LYS A 262 9.29 15.75 9.82
N LYS A 263 9.35 14.73 8.96
CA LYS A 263 10.41 14.44 7.99
C LYS A 263 9.80 14.26 6.60
N ASP A 264 10.64 14.27 5.57
CA ASP A 264 10.15 14.29 4.19
C ASP A 264 10.03 12.88 3.61
N PHE A 265 11.10 12.09 3.59
CA PHE A 265 11.13 10.85 2.80
C PHE A 265 11.63 9.63 3.58
N CYS A 266 10.92 8.51 3.47
CA CYS A 266 11.45 7.22 3.89
C CYS A 266 11.35 6.14 2.81
N ILE A 267 12.09 5.07 3.02
CA ILE A 267 12.00 3.84 2.25
C ILE A 267 11.49 2.71 3.13
N LEU A 268 10.68 1.85 2.54
CA LEU A 268 10.27 0.56 3.09
C LEU A 268 10.72 -0.55 2.14
N ALA A 269 11.57 -1.44 2.64
CA ALA A 269 12.12 -2.54 1.86
C ALA A 269 12.06 -3.87 2.63
N THR A 270 12.15 -4.97 1.89
CA THR A 270 12.32 -6.31 2.43
C THR A 270 13.61 -6.92 1.92
N ALA A 271 14.31 -7.67 2.75
CA ALA A 271 15.58 -8.28 2.40
C ALA A 271 15.66 -9.73 2.86
N ARG A 272 16.28 -10.57 2.04
CA ARG A 272 16.61 -11.95 2.42
C ARG A 272 17.96 -12.30 1.85
N ASN A 273 18.96 -12.59 2.68
CA ASN A 273 20.29 -13.00 2.20
C ASN A 273 20.89 -11.99 1.19
N GLU A 274 20.84 -10.71 1.52
CA GLU A 274 21.33 -9.60 0.67
C GLU A 274 22.40 -8.77 1.38
N GLY A 275 23.05 -9.36 2.41
CA GLY A 275 23.96 -8.65 3.28
C GLY A 275 25.11 -7.95 2.56
N ILE A 276 25.64 -8.56 1.49
CA ILE A 276 26.70 -7.96 0.66
C ILE A 276 26.31 -6.63 0.00
N TYR A 277 25.01 -6.29 -0.09
CA TYR A 277 24.49 -5.09 -0.76
C TYR A 277 23.93 -4.04 0.21
N LEU A 278 23.64 -4.41 1.45
CA LEU A 278 22.91 -3.55 2.39
C LEU A 278 23.58 -2.19 2.61
N ALA A 279 24.89 -2.18 2.87
CA ALA A 279 25.60 -0.94 3.18
C ALA A 279 25.69 0.01 1.98
N GLU A 280 25.90 -0.50 0.76
CA GLU A 280 25.94 0.35 -0.43
C GLU A 280 24.54 0.87 -0.80
N TRP A 281 23.51 0.04 -0.66
CA TRP A 281 22.14 0.41 -0.97
C TRP A 281 21.60 1.46 0.01
N VAL A 282 21.94 1.33 1.30
CA VAL A 282 21.67 2.34 2.33
C VAL A 282 22.41 3.64 2.01
N ALA A 283 23.73 3.57 1.74
CA ALA A 283 24.53 4.74 1.41
C ALA A 283 23.94 5.52 0.22
N TYR A 284 23.54 4.81 -0.83
CA TYR A 284 22.95 5.42 -2.01
C TYR A 284 21.68 6.21 -1.68
N HIS A 285 20.71 5.56 -1.04
CA HIS A 285 19.43 6.21 -0.76
C HIS A 285 19.58 7.38 0.23
N LYS A 286 20.47 7.27 1.21
CA LYS A 286 20.84 8.39 2.10
C LYS A 286 21.46 9.55 1.31
N SER A 287 22.35 9.27 0.36
CA SER A 287 23.05 10.30 -0.44
C SER A 287 22.14 11.11 -1.38
N ILE A 288 20.99 10.56 -1.76
CA ILE A 288 20.04 11.21 -2.67
C ILE A 288 18.90 11.94 -1.94
N GLY A 289 18.82 11.83 -0.61
CA GLY A 289 17.91 12.63 0.23
C GLY A 289 16.84 11.83 0.98
N PHE A 290 16.93 10.50 1.08
CA PHE A 290 16.03 9.75 1.96
C PHE A 290 16.45 9.89 3.44
N ASP A 291 15.50 10.28 4.28
CA ASP A 291 15.72 10.54 5.70
C ASP A 291 15.65 9.24 6.52
N GLY A 292 14.66 8.39 6.25
CA GLY A 292 14.42 7.13 6.95
C GLY A 292 14.50 5.91 6.04
N ILE A 293 14.97 4.80 6.58
CA ILE A 293 15.05 3.53 5.86
C ILE A 293 14.57 2.42 6.82
N PHE A 294 13.48 1.75 6.44
CA PHE A 294 12.89 0.64 7.17
C PHE A 294 13.12 -0.65 6.41
N ILE A 295 13.81 -1.62 7.02
CA ILE A 295 14.16 -2.90 6.37
C ILE A 295 13.54 -4.06 7.16
N TYR A 296 12.72 -4.84 6.49
CA TYR A 296 12.18 -6.08 7.05
C TYR A 296 13.01 -7.24 6.52
N ILE A 297 13.68 -7.97 7.41
CA ILE A 297 14.43 -9.16 7.04
C ILE A 297 13.64 -10.42 7.36
N ASN A 298 13.78 -11.45 6.54
CA ASN A 298 13.13 -12.74 6.77
C ASN A 298 14.05 -13.90 6.41
N ASP A 299 14.10 -14.92 7.28
CA ASP A 299 14.83 -16.18 7.06
C ASP A 299 16.23 -15.97 6.46
N CYS A 300 17.00 -15.02 7.00
CA CYS A 300 18.37 -14.78 6.57
C CYS A 300 19.29 -15.88 7.11
N GLU A 301 19.94 -16.59 6.21
CA GLU A 301 21.03 -17.54 6.44
C GLU A 301 22.41 -16.86 6.41
N ASP A 302 22.48 -15.61 5.97
CA ASP A 302 23.69 -14.79 5.99
C ASP A 302 23.74 -13.88 7.23
N ASN A 303 24.79 -13.05 7.32
CA ASN A 303 24.95 -12.08 8.41
C ASN A 303 24.17 -10.76 8.18
N SER A 304 23.07 -10.74 7.41
CA SER A 304 22.30 -9.49 7.16
C SER A 304 21.94 -8.75 8.44
N ALA A 305 21.42 -9.43 9.46
CA ALA A 305 21.08 -8.83 10.75
C ALA A 305 22.30 -8.22 11.47
N LYS A 306 23.49 -8.83 11.33
CA LYS A 306 24.73 -8.33 11.95
C LYS A 306 25.29 -7.10 11.25
N ILE A 307 24.98 -6.90 9.97
CA ILE A 307 25.28 -5.66 9.25
C ILE A 307 24.26 -4.57 9.62
N LEU A 308 22.97 -4.92 9.73
CA LEU A 308 21.91 -3.97 10.06
C LEU A 308 21.99 -3.45 11.50
N SER A 309 22.41 -4.27 12.46
CA SER A 309 22.52 -3.86 13.87
C SER A 309 23.42 -2.62 14.08
N PRO A 310 24.68 -2.58 13.63
CA PRO A 310 25.49 -1.37 13.73
C PRO A 310 24.96 -0.20 12.89
N LEU A 311 24.36 -0.45 11.72
CA LEU A 311 23.70 0.60 10.92
C LEU A 311 22.53 1.26 11.69
N GLU A 312 21.75 0.47 12.42
CA GLU A 312 20.64 0.96 13.25
C GLU A 312 21.13 1.72 14.49
N LYS A 313 22.22 1.25 15.13
CA LYS A 313 22.87 1.97 16.24
C LYS A 313 23.32 3.37 15.81
N GLU A 314 23.81 3.51 14.59
CA GLU A 314 24.22 4.79 13.99
C GLU A 314 23.05 5.60 13.39
N GLY A 315 21.83 5.05 13.38
CA GLY A 315 20.63 5.74 12.91
C GLY A 315 20.46 5.79 11.40
N TYR A 316 21.14 4.91 10.64
CA TYR A 316 20.97 4.82 9.19
C TYR A 316 19.67 4.09 8.80
N VAL A 317 19.28 3.09 9.58
CA VAL A 317 18.13 2.22 9.32
C VAL A 317 17.37 1.94 10.61
N GLU A 318 16.13 1.49 10.49
CA GLU A 318 15.39 0.72 11.49
C GLU A 318 15.07 -0.63 10.85
N PHE A 319 15.41 -1.74 11.50
CA PHE A 319 15.16 -3.06 10.91
C PHE A 319 14.31 -3.98 11.80
N PHE A 320 13.58 -4.88 11.14
CA PHE A 320 12.62 -5.77 11.79
C PHE A 320 12.82 -7.19 11.27
N GLU A 321 12.79 -8.16 12.18
CA GLU A 321 12.76 -9.56 11.80
C GLU A 321 11.32 -10.00 11.55
N THR A 322 11.07 -10.70 10.44
CA THR A 322 9.74 -11.24 10.10
C THR A 322 9.79 -12.76 10.15
N VAL A 323 8.90 -13.34 10.95
CA VAL A 323 8.74 -14.80 11.09
C VAL A 323 7.32 -15.17 10.69
N SER A 324 7.19 -16.12 9.79
CA SER A 324 5.90 -16.54 9.23
C SER A 324 5.82 -18.05 9.05
N LYS A 325 4.60 -18.58 9.04
CA LYS A 325 4.34 -19.97 8.64
C LYS A 325 4.62 -20.18 7.15
N ASP A 326 4.85 -21.44 6.77
CA ASP A 326 4.90 -21.83 5.36
C ASP A 326 3.60 -21.45 4.64
N GLY A 327 3.70 -21.04 3.36
CA GLY A 327 2.54 -20.58 2.58
C GLY A 327 2.26 -19.07 2.67
N VAL A 328 2.87 -18.34 3.60
CA VAL A 328 2.62 -16.92 3.84
C VAL A 328 3.41 -16.05 2.86
N ASN A 329 2.75 -15.07 2.23
CA ASN A 329 3.43 -13.98 1.52
C ASN A 329 4.10 -13.04 2.55
N VAL A 330 5.39 -13.25 2.78
CA VAL A 330 6.16 -12.54 3.82
C VAL A 330 6.37 -11.07 3.45
N GLN A 331 6.59 -10.76 2.16
CA GLN A 331 6.75 -9.38 1.71
C GLN A 331 5.46 -8.57 1.88
N GLY A 332 4.32 -9.13 1.48
CA GLY A 332 3.01 -8.51 1.68
C GLY A 332 2.70 -8.27 3.17
N LYS A 333 3.02 -9.25 4.03
CA LYS A 333 2.92 -9.12 5.49
C LYS A 333 3.78 -7.97 6.03
N ALA A 334 5.04 -7.86 5.60
CA ALA A 334 5.94 -6.80 6.04
C ALA A 334 5.42 -5.41 5.67
N TYR A 335 4.95 -5.23 4.43
CA TYR A 335 4.41 -3.95 3.99
C TYR A 335 3.10 -3.59 4.69
N ALA A 336 2.20 -4.55 4.85
CA ALA A 336 0.96 -4.35 5.60
C ALA A 336 1.23 -4.06 7.08
N HIS A 337 2.22 -4.70 7.70
CA HIS A 337 2.63 -4.40 9.07
C HIS A 337 3.19 -2.98 9.19
N ALA A 338 4.12 -2.59 8.31
CA ALA A 338 4.67 -1.24 8.33
C ALA A 338 3.57 -0.17 8.15
N LEU A 339 2.65 -0.36 7.21
CA LEU A 339 1.61 0.62 6.90
C LEU A 339 0.42 0.59 7.88
N GLY A 340 0.18 -0.53 8.57
CA GLY A 340 -0.91 -0.68 9.55
C GLY A 340 -0.50 -0.44 11.00
N PHE A 341 0.70 -0.88 11.38
CA PHE A 341 1.11 -1.03 12.79
C PHE A 341 2.32 -0.18 13.15
N LEU A 342 3.31 -0.01 12.27
CA LEU A 342 4.51 0.78 12.57
C LEU A 342 4.16 2.28 12.65
N PRO A 343 4.28 2.97 13.80
CA PRO A 343 3.97 4.40 13.89
C PRO A 343 5.07 5.31 13.31
N GLN A 344 6.34 4.89 13.39
CA GLN A 344 7.51 5.69 12.97
C GLN A 344 7.47 6.07 11.48
N ILE A 345 6.88 5.22 10.64
CA ILE A 345 6.70 5.51 9.21
C ILE A 345 5.84 6.76 8.96
N LEU A 346 4.98 7.13 9.92
CA LEU A 346 4.11 8.32 9.85
C LEU A 346 4.85 9.62 10.14
N ASP A 347 6.10 9.55 10.60
CA ASP A 347 6.92 10.76 10.75
C ASP A 347 7.38 11.29 9.38
N TYR A 348 7.18 10.54 8.29
CA TYR A 348 7.60 10.87 6.93
C TYR A 348 6.41 11.22 6.04
N ARG A 349 6.56 12.27 5.22
CA ARG A 349 5.52 12.71 4.27
C ARG A 349 5.30 11.74 3.12
N TRP A 350 6.33 11.00 2.75
CA TRP A 350 6.38 10.14 1.59
C TRP A 350 7.15 8.85 1.92
N VAL A 351 6.61 7.70 1.49
CA VAL A 351 7.29 6.41 1.54
C VAL A 351 7.49 5.86 0.14
N LEU A 352 8.71 5.42 -0.18
CA LEU A 352 9.04 4.61 -1.35
C LEU A 352 9.06 3.14 -0.94
N ILE A 353 8.35 2.28 -1.69
CA ILE A 353 8.59 0.83 -1.64
C ILE A 353 9.53 0.48 -2.78
N VAL A 354 10.64 -0.16 -2.44
CA VAL A 354 11.74 -0.47 -3.38
C VAL A 354 12.51 -1.69 -2.88
N ASP A 355 12.97 -2.52 -3.82
CA ASP A 355 13.75 -3.72 -3.55
C ASP A 355 15.25 -3.40 -3.42
N LEU A 356 16.04 -4.30 -2.85
CA LEU A 356 17.47 -4.08 -2.62
C LEU A 356 18.32 -4.10 -3.91
N ASP A 357 17.71 -4.49 -5.03
CA ASP A 357 18.29 -4.41 -6.36
C ASP A 357 17.76 -3.23 -7.19
N GLU A 358 17.04 -2.30 -6.56
CA GLU A 358 16.46 -1.14 -7.20
C GLU A 358 16.99 0.16 -6.59
N LEU A 359 17.28 1.14 -7.46
CA LEU A 359 17.78 2.46 -7.07
C LEU A 359 16.82 3.55 -7.59
N PHE A 360 16.31 4.39 -6.69
CA PHE A 360 15.55 5.58 -7.08
C PHE A 360 16.46 6.66 -7.66
N VAL A 361 16.16 7.18 -8.84
CA VAL A 361 16.98 8.19 -9.52
C VAL A 361 16.10 9.38 -9.90
N TYR A 362 16.55 10.60 -9.59
CA TYR A 362 15.92 11.84 -10.08
C TYR A 362 16.96 12.82 -10.63
N ASP A 363 16.51 13.76 -11.47
CA ASP A 363 17.38 14.73 -12.13
C ASP A 363 17.86 15.84 -11.20
N LYS A 364 18.97 15.62 -10.49
CA LYS A 364 19.63 16.67 -9.67
C LYS A 364 20.14 17.86 -10.48
N ARG A 365 20.20 17.79 -11.81
CA ARG A 365 20.55 18.96 -12.65
C ARG A 365 19.37 19.91 -12.79
N ARG A 366 18.15 19.41 -12.55
CA ARG A 366 16.89 20.16 -12.64
C ARG A 366 16.33 20.53 -11.26
N PHE A 367 16.55 19.68 -10.27
CA PHE A 367 16.07 19.85 -8.90
C PHE A 367 17.27 19.86 -7.95
N GLU A 368 17.32 20.82 -7.03
CA GLU A 368 18.43 20.96 -6.09
C GLU A 368 18.56 19.73 -5.17
N ASP A 369 17.42 19.18 -4.79
CA ASP A 369 17.29 18.04 -3.89
C ASP A 369 15.97 17.29 -4.11
N LEU A 370 15.77 16.20 -3.38
CA LEU A 370 14.57 15.37 -3.46
C LEU A 370 13.32 16.16 -3.03
N LYS A 371 13.49 17.08 -2.08
CA LYS A 371 12.41 17.91 -1.55
C LYS A 371 11.84 18.85 -2.61
N SER A 372 12.69 19.61 -3.28
CA SER A 372 12.32 20.53 -4.36
C SER A 372 11.68 19.80 -5.55
N TYR A 373 12.07 18.55 -5.82
CA TYR A 373 11.40 17.70 -6.79
C TYR A 373 9.95 17.35 -6.38
N PHE A 374 9.74 16.90 -5.15
CA PHE A 374 8.38 16.58 -4.68
C PHE A 374 7.52 17.83 -4.45
N GLU A 375 8.11 18.96 -4.05
CA GLU A 375 7.41 20.25 -4.00
C GLU A 375 6.93 20.70 -5.40
N PHE A 376 7.70 20.40 -6.45
CA PHE A 376 7.24 20.60 -7.84
C PHE A 376 6.01 19.75 -8.16
N LEU A 377 5.98 18.48 -7.74
CA LEU A 377 4.85 17.57 -7.97
C LEU A 377 3.61 18.01 -7.18
N GLU A 378 3.80 18.47 -5.95
CA GLU A 378 2.74 18.91 -5.03
C GLU A 378 2.09 20.25 -5.41
N LYS A 379 2.62 20.96 -6.43
CA LYS A 379 1.90 22.09 -7.07
C LYS A 379 0.54 21.65 -7.63
N LYS A 380 0.36 20.36 -7.85
CA LYS A 380 -0.92 19.73 -8.13
C LYS A 380 -1.24 18.74 -7.02
N GLN A 381 -2.53 18.51 -6.76
CA GLN A 381 -2.95 17.48 -5.82
C GLN A 381 -2.37 16.11 -6.23
N VAL A 382 -1.73 15.43 -5.29
CA VAL A 382 -1.04 14.16 -5.50
C VAL A 382 -0.85 13.43 -4.18
N ASP A 383 -1.13 12.13 -4.20
CA ASP A 383 -0.92 11.24 -3.06
C ASP A 383 0.02 10.08 -3.37
N SER A 384 0.22 9.80 -4.65
CA SER A 384 1.12 8.75 -5.12
C SER A 384 1.76 9.17 -6.43
N VAL A 385 3.06 8.94 -6.55
CA VAL A 385 3.86 9.22 -7.74
C VAL A 385 4.46 7.91 -8.23
N ALA A 386 4.22 7.57 -9.49
CA ALA A 386 4.76 6.39 -10.14
C ALA A 386 6.01 6.73 -10.96
N PHE A 387 6.96 5.81 -10.92
CA PHE A 387 8.27 5.92 -11.56
C PHE A 387 8.50 4.67 -12.41
N ASP A 388 8.84 4.89 -13.67
CA ASP A 388 9.08 3.80 -14.62
C ASP A 388 10.35 3.02 -14.24
N TRP A 389 10.29 1.70 -14.40
CA TRP A 389 11.44 0.82 -14.34
C TRP A 389 12.35 1.00 -15.56
N ILE A 390 13.64 1.08 -15.31
CA ILE A 390 14.70 0.96 -16.32
C ILE A 390 15.61 -0.18 -15.86
N ASN A 391 15.57 -1.30 -16.59
CA ASN A 391 16.42 -2.44 -16.31
C ASN A 391 17.86 -2.12 -16.72
N ILE A 392 18.80 -2.39 -15.81
CA ILE A 392 20.23 -2.17 -16.05
C ILE A 392 20.90 -3.48 -16.44
N GLY A 393 21.57 -3.47 -17.59
CA GLY A 393 22.25 -4.63 -18.15
C GLY A 393 23.43 -5.11 -17.31
N SER A 394 23.71 -6.41 -17.42
CA SER A 394 24.80 -7.10 -16.72
C SER A 394 26.22 -6.64 -17.11
N ASN A 395 26.38 -5.89 -18.22
CA ASN A 395 27.67 -5.45 -18.73
C ASN A 395 28.66 -6.62 -18.92
N LYS A 396 28.12 -7.77 -19.39
CA LYS A 396 28.80 -9.07 -19.52
C LYS A 396 29.59 -9.54 -18.29
N GLN A 397 29.23 -9.09 -17.09
CA GLN A 397 29.89 -9.56 -15.88
C GLN A 397 29.48 -11.00 -15.58
N ILE A 398 30.47 -11.89 -15.51
CA ILE A 398 30.24 -13.28 -15.13
C ILE A 398 30.32 -13.43 -13.61
N ASN A 399 31.39 -12.90 -13.01
CA ASN A 399 31.68 -13.01 -11.59
C ASN A 399 31.33 -11.75 -10.82
N TRP A 400 30.96 -11.92 -9.55
CA TRP A 400 30.79 -10.83 -8.59
C TRP A 400 32.14 -10.16 -8.30
N ASN A 401 32.10 -8.87 -7.98
CA ASN A 401 33.25 -8.16 -7.42
C ASN A 401 32.83 -7.12 -6.38
N GLU A 402 33.76 -6.78 -5.49
CA GLU A 402 33.56 -5.92 -4.32
C GLU A 402 33.29 -4.43 -4.65
N LYS A 403 33.31 -4.03 -5.93
CA LYS A 403 33.02 -2.64 -6.28
C LYS A 403 31.51 -2.37 -6.18
N PRO A 404 31.09 -1.14 -5.82
CA PRO A 404 29.68 -0.78 -5.83
C PRO A 404 29.03 -0.82 -7.21
N TYR A 405 27.69 -0.80 -7.26
CA TYR A 405 26.93 -0.85 -8.52
C TYR A 405 27.37 0.16 -9.58
N PHE A 406 27.61 1.41 -9.17
CA PHE A 406 28.06 2.52 -10.04
C PHE A 406 29.34 2.24 -10.82
N ASP A 407 30.18 1.37 -10.29
CA ASP A 407 31.51 1.09 -10.83
C ASP A 407 31.51 -0.17 -11.71
N ARG A 408 30.43 -0.94 -11.65
CA ARG A 408 30.33 -2.26 -12.25
C ARG A 408 29.45 -2.25 -13.49
N PHE A 409 28.27 -1.68 -13.37
CA PHE A 409 27.25 -1.78 -14.42
C PHE A 409 27.18 -0.49 -15.21
N SER A 410 26.83 -0.61 -16.50
CA SER A 410 26.65 0.58 -17.34
C SER A 410 25.38 1.32 -16.93
N ASN A 411 25.34 2.65 -17.06
CA ASN A 411 24.10 3.42 -16.88
C ASN A 411 23.14 3.30 -18.08
N LYS A 412 23.47 2.46 -19.08
CA LYS A 412 22.62 2.18 -20.23
C LYS A 412 21.66 1.05 -19.85
N GLY A 413 20.40 1.42 -19.67
CA GLY A 413 19.32 0.47 -19.44
C GLY A 413 18.43 0.27 -20.65
N PHE A 414 17.46 -0.62 -20.51
CA PHE A 414 16.34 -0.81 -21.43
C PHE A 414 15.02 -0.77 -20.66
N HIS A 415 13.96 -0.26 -21.29
CA HIS A 415 12.63 -0.48 -20.75
C HIS A 415 12.23 -1.90 -21.08
N GLU A 416 11.96 -2.69 -20.06
CA GLU A 416 11.20 -3.90 -20.21
C GLU A 416 9.87 -3.67 -19.52
N ASP A 417 8.80 -3.78 -20.30
CA ASP A 417 7.43 -3.55 -19.85
C ASP A 417 7.21 -2.16 -19.24
N THR A 418 5.96 -1.79 -19.08
CA THR A 418 5.59 -0.49 -18.53
C THR A 418 5.56 -0.52 -17.00
N LYS A 419 6.41 -1.35 -16.37
CA LYS A 419 6.38 -1.57 -14.93
C LYS A 419 6.80 -0.32 -14.14
N LEU A 420 6.21 -0.17 -12.96
CA LEU A 420 6.43 1.00 -12.11
C LEU A 420 6.67 0.65 -10.65
N LYS A 421 7.34 1.54 -9.92
CA LYS A 421 7.29 1.64 -8.46
C LYS A 421 6.64 2.95 -8.07
N THR A 422 6.23 3.06 -6.81
CA THR A 422 5.52 4.24 -6.32
C THR A 422 6.11 4.80 -5.04
N VAL A 423 6.09 6.13 -4.96
CA VAL A 423 6.24 6.89 -3.72
C VAL A 423 4.86 7.41 -3.33
N PHE A 424 4.41 7.21 -2.10
CA PHE A 424 3.04 7.54 -1.69
C PHE A 424 2.93 8.03 -0.24
N ARG A 425 1.75 8.54 0.13
CA ARG A 425 1.46 8.97 1.51
C ARG A 425 1.27 7.77 2.43
N PRO A 426 2.18 7.48 3.38
CA PRO A 426 2.06 6.30 4.24
C PRO A 426 0.80 6.34 5.13
N ALA A 427 0.42 7.53 5.61
CA ALA A 427 -0.73 7.73 6.50
C ALA A 427 -2.10 7.41 5.87
N ARG A 428 -2.16 7.31 4.53
CA ARG A 428 -3.40 7.07 3.77
C ARG A 428 -3.46 5.67 3.14
N ALA A 429 -2.38 4.88 3.24
CA ALA A 429 -2.31 3.55 2.65
C ALA A 429 -2.80 2.48 3.64
N ALA A 430 -3.63 1.57 3.15
CA ALA A 430 -4.12 0.42 3.90
C ALA A 430 -3.05 -0.66 4.05
N LYS A 431 -2.38 -0.93 2.93
CA LYS A 431 -1.23 -1.82 2.73
C LYS A 431 -0.61 -1.47 1.37
N ALA A 432 0.34 -2.26 0.89
CA ALA A 432 0.91 -2.07 -0.44
C ALA A 432 1.38 -3.39 -1.05
N TYR A 433 1.35 -3.45 -2.38
CA TYR A 433 2.14 -4.37 -3.17
C TYR A 433 3.54 -3.81 -3.39
N PRO A 434 4.49 -4.61 -3.91
CA PRO A 434 5.82 -4.12 -4.27
C PRO A 434 5.80 -2.90 -5.19
N HIS A 435 4.73 -2.74 -5.99
CA HIS A 435 4.63 -1.72 -7.03
C HIS A 435 3.72 -0.53 -6.71
N PHE A 436 2.62 -0.77 -5.99
CA PHE A 436 1.59 0.25 -5.75
C PHE A 436 0.95 0.13 -4.36
N PRO A 437 0.55 1.26 -3.75
CA PRO A 437 -0.19 1.24 -2.50
C PRO A 437 -1.65 0.87 -2.75
N ILE A 438 -2.28 0.35 -1.71
CA ILE A 438 -3.71 0.10 -1.68
C ILE A 438 -4.36 1.05 -0.69
N GLU A 439 -5.30 1.84 -1.20
CA GLU A 439 -6.19 2.72 -0.45
C GLU A 439 -7.31 1.94 0.28
N PHE A 440 -7.96 2.62 1.22
CA PHE A 440 -9.23 2.17 1.79
C PHE A 440 -10.37 2.42 0.83
N ASP A 441 -11.48 1.72 1.00
CA ASP A 441 -12.71 1.99 0.24
C ASP A 441 -13.25 3.41 0.47
N ASN A 442 -12.93 4.01 1.62
CA ASN A 442 -13.25 5.39 1.96
C ASN A 442 -12.15 6.40 1.58
N TYR A 443 -11.18 6.07 0.73
CA TYR A 443 -10.23 7.05 0.19
C TYR A 443 -9.79 6.67 -1.22
N SER A 444 -9.34 7.62 -2.03
CA SER A 444 -8.79 7.32 -3.36
C SER A 444 -7.55 8.15 -3.61
N PHE A 445 -6.47 7.48 -3.98
CA PHE A 445 -5.21 8.16 -4.27
C PHE A 445 -5.27 8.91 -5.59
N ILE A 446 -4.86 10.17 -5.58
CA ILE A 446 -4.55 10.90 -6.80
C ILE A 446 -3.14 10.53 -7.23
N ARG A 447 -3.07 9.73 -8.29
CA ARG A 447 -1.83 9.14 -8.82
C ARG A 447 -1.27 9.98 -9.95
N ARG A 448 0.04 10.27 -9.91
CA ARG A 448 0.76 10.99 -10.96
C ARG A 448 2.00 10.24 -11.41
N ASN A 449 2.50 10.52 -12.62
CA ASN A 449 3.79 10.02 -13.08
C ASN A 449 4.95 10.96 -12.65
N SER A 450 6.18 10.60 -13.01
CA SER A 450 7.40 11.33 -12.63
C SER A 450 7.43 12.82 -13.04
N VAL A 451 6.63 13.24 -14.03
CA VAL A 451 6.56 14.63 -14.50
C VAL A 451 5.36 15.41 -13.95
N GLY A 452 4.49 14.78 -13.16
CA GLY A 452 3.32 15.41 -12.54
C GLY A 452 2.04 15.36 -13.39
N ASN A 453 1.97 14.49 -14.41
CA ASN A 453 0.73 14.20 -15.13
C ASN A 453 -0.08 13.13 -14.40
N ILE A 454 -1.40 13.11 -14.57
CA ILE A 454 -2.23 12.03 -14.00
C ILE A 454 -1.76 10.69 -14.58
N LEU A 455 -1.53 9.72 -13.70
CA LEU A 455 -1.08 8.39 -14.09
C LEU A 455 -2.21 7.65 -14.77
N LYS A 456 -1.94 7.11 -15.96
CA LYS A 456 -2.80 6.14 -16.64
C LYS A 456 -2.14 4.77 -16.54
N THR A 457 -2.90 3.79 -16.07
CA THR A 457 -2.42 2.40 -15.94
C THR A 457 -3.29 1.48 -16.78
N ARG A 458 -2.79 0.28 -17.02
CA ARG A 458 -3.51 -0.76 -17.77
C ARG A 458 -4.54 -1.52 -16.93
N GLN A 459 -4.95 -0.96 -15.79
CA GLN A 459 -5.88 -1.61 -14.86
C GLN A 459 -7.29 -1.84 -15.43
N ASN A 460 -7.64 -1.12 -16.49
CA ASN A 460 -8.94 -1.19 -17.15
C ASN A 460 -8.91 -2.15 -18.36
N GLU A 461 -7.77 -2.78 -18.67
CA GLU A 461 -7.66 -3.77 -19.73
C GLU A 461 -8.19 -5.13 -19.23
N GLU A 462 -9.00 -5.81 -20.04
CA GLU A 462 -9.62 -7.10 -19.71
C GLU A 462 -8.57 -8.17 -19.33
N GLU A 463 -7.41 -8.15 -20.01
CA GLU A 463 -6.30 -9.07 -19.76
C GLU A 463 -5.64 -8.86 -18.38
N HIS A 464 -5.55 -7.62 -17.92
CA HIS A 464 -4.73 -7.26 -16.76
C HIS A 464 -5.55 -7.01 -15.48
N GLY A 465 -6.80 -6.57 -15.62
CA GLY A 465 -7.70 -6.28 -14.51
C GLY A 465 -7.06 -5.35 -13.45
N PRO A 466 -7.47 -5.43 -12.17
CA PRO A 466 -6.95 -4.57 -11.10
C PRO A 466 -5.43 -4.64 -10.91
N LEU A 467 -4.80 -5.77 -11.28
CA LEU A 467 -3.35 -5.92 -11.21
C LEU A 467 -2.65 -5.04 -12.24
N GLY A 468 -3.27 -4.68 -13.36
CA GLY A 468 -2.72 -3.73 -14.34
C GLY A 468 -2.32 -2.35 -13.79
N LYS A 469 -2.62 -2.05 -12.51
CA LYS A 469 -2.09 -0.90 -11.76
C LYS A 469 -0.57 -0.79 -11.74
N HIS A 470 0.16 -1.90 -11.86
CA HIS A 470 1.63 -1.88 -11.93
C HIS A 470 2.17 -1.64 -13.35
N LEU A 471 1.30 -1.46 -14.35
CA LEU A 471 1.66 -1.25 -15.75
C LEU A 471 1.21 0.14 -16.20
N ASN A 472 2.18 0.98 -16.58
CA ASN A 472 1.97 2.31 -17.10
C ASN A 472 1.44 2.23 -18.56
N ASP A 473 0.49 3.07 -18.92
CA ASP A 473 0.00 3.15 -20.30
C ASP A 473 0.89 4.08 -21.15
N ALA A 474 1.51 5.08 -20.51
CA ALA A 474 2.35 6.07 -21.16
C ALA A 474 3.59 6.40 -20.29
N PRO A 475 4.67 5.61 -20.38
CA PRO A 475 5.95 5.87 -19.72
C PRO A 475 6.48 7.29 -19.97
N ASP A 476 6.94 7.96 -18.92
CA ASP A 476 7.55 9.29 -18.98
C ASP A 476 8.63 9.39 -17.89
N SER A 477 9.85 9.07 -18.29
CA SER A 477 11.02 8.93 -17.44
C SER A 477 11.88 10.20 -17.35
N ARG A 478 11.34 11.37 -17.73
CA ARG A 478 12.16 12.58 -17.89
C ARG A 478 12.75 13.14 -16.61
N PHE A 479 12.07 13.01 -15.47
CA PHE A 479 12.51 13.65 -14.21
C PHE A 479 12.99 12.66 -13.16
N ALA A 480 12.43 11.45 -13.14
CA ALA A 480 12.82 10.41 -12.20
C ALA A 480 12.38 9.02 -12.68
N VAL A 481 13.10 8.00 -12.23
CA VAL A 481 12.97 6.59 -12.62
C VAL A 481 13.44 5.67 -11.48
N ILE A 482 13.18 4.38 -11.64
CA ILE A 482 13.84 3.33 -10.86
C ILE A 482 14.81 2.59 -11.76
N TYR A 483 16.08 2.55 -11.38
CA TYR A 483 17.06 1.67 -12.00
C TYR A 483 16.99 0.30 -11.34
N HIS A 484 16.68 -0.74 -12.12
CA HIS A 484 16.54 -2.10 -11.64
C HIS A 484 17.75 -2.94 -12.06
N TYR A 485 18.57 -3.30 -11.08
CA TYR A 485 19.73 -4.18 -11.20
C TYR A 485 19.31 -5.63 -10.96
N TYR A 486 18.28 -6.09 -11.68
CA TYR A 486 17.69 -7.41 -11.52
C TYR A 486 18.69 -8.54 -11.80
N PHE A 487 19.46 -8.40 -12.88
CA PHE A 487 20.35 -9.44 -13.38
C PHE A 487 21.73 -9.43 -12.73
N LYS A 488 22.37 -8.26 -12.64
CA LYS A 488 23.78 -8.11 -12.23
C LYS A 488 24.69 -9.13 -12.94
N SER A 489 25.68 -9.74 -12.29
CA SER A 489 26.49 -10.81 -12.86
C SER A 489 25.77 -12.16 -12.91
N ILE A 490 26.30 -13.14 -13.66
CA ILE A 490 25.79 -14.52 -13.66
C ILE A 490 25.81 -15.12 -12.25
N GLU A 491 26.93 -14.93 -11.53
CA GLU A 491 27.10 -15.40 -10.15
C GLU A 491 26.03 -14.82 -9.21
N GLU A 492 25.78 -13.50 -9.31
CA GLU A 492 24.76 -12.80 -8.51
C GLU A 492 23.34 -13.22 -8.88
N TYR A 493 23.08 -13.52 -10.15
CA TYR A 493 21.79 -14.02 -10.61
C TYR A 493 21.49 -15.41 -10.03
N ILE A 494 22.46 -16.33 -10.04
CA ILE A 494 22.32 -17.65 -9.40
C ILE A 494 22.07 -17.51 -7.90
N TRP A 495 22.80 -16.62 -7.23
CA TRP A 495 22.54 -16.28 -5.82
C TRP A 495 21.12 -15.80 -5.60
N LYS A 496 20.66 -14.83 -6.39
CA LYS A 496 19.29 -14.30 -6.32
C LYS A 496 18.27 -15.42 -6.48
N SER A 497 18.46 -16.29 -7.47
CA SER A 497 17.55 -17.39 -7.75
C SER A 497 17.44 -18.43 -6.62
N ALA A 498 18.50 -18.60 -5.82
CA ALA A 498 18.55 -19.57 -4.72
C ALA A 498 17.81 -19.13 -3.44
N ARG A 499 17.39 -17.87 -3.34
CA ARG A 499 16.84 -17.28 -2.09
C ARG A 499 15.31 -17.31 -1.98
N ASN A 500 14.62 -17.89 -2.98
CA ASN A 500 13.17 -17.73 -3.22
C ASN A 500 12.75 -16.27 -3.45
N ARG A 501 11.59 -16.06 -4.10
CA ARG A 501 11.02 -14.72 -4.31
C ARG A 501 10.25 -14.26 -3.07
N GLY A 502 10.29 -12.95 -2.77
CA GLY A 502 9.71 -12.39 -1.53
C GLY A 502 8.17 -12.31 -1.54
N ASP A 503 7.58 -12.12 -2.72
CA ASP A 503 6.14 -12.08 -2.98
C ASP A 503 5.50 -13.47 -3.12
N HIS A 504 6.30 -14.53 -3.13
CA HIS A 504 5.82 -15.90 -3.23
C HIS A 504 6.06 -16.68 -1.93
N PRO A 505 5.21 -17.69 -1.62
CA PRO A 505 5.48 -18.63 -0.55
C PRO A 505 6.83 -19.32 -0.72
N LYS A 506 7.49 -19.61 0.41
CA LYS A 506 8.75 -20.35 0.44
C LYS A 506 8.59 -21.72 -0.23
N ASP A 507 9.38 -21.97 -1.28
CA ASP A 507 9.56 -23.29 -1.87
C ASP A 507 10.91 -23.86 -1.39
N ALA A 508 10.90 -25.09 -0.88
CA ALA A 508 12.12 -25.77 -0.45
C ALA A 508 12.96 -26.28 -1.64
N ASN A 509 12.41 -26.29 -2.85
CA ASN A 509 13.09 -26.75 -4.04
C ASN A 509 13.87 -25.60 -4.70
N LEU A 510 15.19 -25.58 -4.45
CA LEU A 510 16.17 -24.67 -5.06
C LEU A 510 16.02 -24.52 -6.59
N PHE A 511 15.54 -25.55 -7.28
CA PHE A 511 15.45 -25.59 -8.74
C PHE A 511 14.11 -25.10 -9.32
N LYS A 512 13.11 -24.76 -8.49
CA LYS A 512 11.78 -24.35 -8.97
C LYS A 512 11.45 -22.87 -8.82
N ALA A 513 12.10 -22.12 -7.93
CA ALA A 513 11.55 -20.83 -7.51
C ALA A 513 12.04 -19.60 -8.30
N ALA A 514 13.22 -19.64 -8.94
CA ALA A 514 13.71 -18.50 -9.73
C ALA A 514 14.89 -18.78 -10.68
N PHE A 515 15.56 -19.95 -10.61
CA PHE A 515 16.48 -20.38 -11.66
C PHE A 515 15.68 -21.15 -12.71
N ASP A 516 14.65 -20.52 -13.27
CA ASP A 516 13.75 -21.11 -14.27
C ASP A 516 14.33 -20.92 -15.69
N GLU A 517 14.02 -21.84 -16.61
CA GLU A 517 14.56 -21.84 -17.97
C GLU A 517 14.18 -20.59 -18.77
N GLU A 518 12.94 -20.10 -18.65
CA GLU A 518 12.51 -18.90 -19.39
C GLU A 518 13.12 -17.63 -18.79
N LEU A 519 13.26 -17.54 -17.46
CA LEU A 519 13.97 -16.42 -16.83
C LEU A 519 15.48 -16.43 -17.17
N VAL A 520 16.09 -17.61 -17.22
CA VAL A 520 17.50 -17.76 -17.62
C VAL A 520 17.71 -17.43 -19.10
N LYS A 521 16.82 -17.87 -19.97
CA LYS A 521 16.80 -17.47 -21.39
C LYS A 521 16.65 -15.96 -21.55
N TRP A 522 15.81 -15.33 -20.73
CA TRP A 522 15.68 -13.88 -20.69
C TRP A 522 16.98 -13.20 -20.25
N PHE A 523 17.61 -13.67 -19.15
CA PHE A 523 18.94 -13.20 -18.75
C PHE A 523 19.94 -13.31 -19.89
N LEU A 524 20.09 -14.50 -20.51
CA LEU A 524 21.10 -14.74 -21.54
C LEU A 524 20.90 -13.85 -22.76
N ARG A 525 19.64 -13.63 -23.17
CA ARG A 525 19.31 -12.67 -24.23
C ARG A 525 19.83 -11.27 -23.90
N CYS A 526 19.58 -10.79 -22.69
CA CYS A 526 20.06 -9.48 -22.24
C CYS A 526 21.59 -9.42 -22.10
N PHE A 527 22.19 -10.48 -21.56
CA PHE A 527 23.64 -10.63 -21.36
C PHE A 527 24.41 -10.64 -22.69
N GLU A 528 23.88 -11.31 -23.72
CA GLU A 528 24.51 -11.42 -25.05
C GLU A 528 24.36 -10.12 -25.87
N ASN A 529 23.17 -9.51 -25.82
CA ASN A 529 22.80 -8.35 -26.65
C ASN A 529 23.35 -6.99 -26.16
N ASP A 530 24.03 -6.99 -25.01
CA ASP A 530 24.62 -5.87 -24.28
C ASP A 530 24.81 -4.59 -25.13
N ASN A 531 23.98 -3.57 -24.86
CA ASN A 531 24.01 -2.20 -25.41
C ASN A 531 23.49 -1.92 -26.84
N THR A 532 22.85 -2.85 -27.55
CA THR A 532 22.34 -2.55 -28.91
C THR A 532 20.96 -1.89 -28.96
N GLU A 533 20.17 -1.97 -27.89
CA GLU A 533 18.90 -1.24 -27.77
C GLU A 533 19.01 -0.18 -26.66
N THR A 534 19.90 0.80 -26.83
CA THR A 534 19.53 2.13 -26.36
C THR A 534 18.33 2.52 -27.20
N SER A 535 17.12 2.37 -26.68
CA SER A 535 16.02 3.05 -27.34
C SER A 535 16.40 4.53 -27.26
N ASP A 536 16.59 5.19 -28.40
CA ASP A 536 16.75 6.64 -28.49
C ASP A 536 15.55 7.40 -27.85
N ARG A 537 14.54 6.66 -27.35
CA ARG A 537 13.40 7.11 -26.55
C ARG A 537 13.63 7.13 -25.04
N LEU A 538 14.75 6.60 -24.52
CA LEU A 538 15.07 6.62 -23.09
C LEU A 538 15.63 7.99 -22.71
N SER A 539 14.81 8.83 -22.08
CA SER A 539 15.21 10.20 -21.72
C SER A 539 16.24 10.30 -20.59
N PHE A 540 16.64 9.20 -19.93
CA PHE A 540 17.40 9.27 -18.68
C PHE A 540 18.58 8.27 -18.52
N PRO A 541 19.72 8.42 -19.25
CA PRO A 541 20.76 7.38 -19.28
C PRO A 541 22.14 7.73 -18.67
N ASP A 542 22.26 8.70 -17.74
CA ASP A 542 23.51 8.83 -16.96
C ASP A 542 23.27 9.34 -15.54
N ILE A 543 23.66 8.52 -14.54
CA ILE A 543 23.61 8.84 -13.12
C ILE A 543 25.00 9.10 -12.51
N SER A 544 26.03 9.26 -13.34
CA SER A 544 27.41 9.52 -12.90
C SER A 544 27.52 10.73 -11.95
N PHE A 545 26.62 11.71 -12.09
CA PHE A 545 26.52 12.89 -11.23
C PHE A 545 26.18 12.55 -9.77
N LEU A 546 25.59 11.38 -9.48
CA LEU A 546 25.29 10.92 -8.12
C LEU A 546 26.48 10.23 -7.44
N ARG A 547 27.53 9.90 -8.19
CA ARG A 547 28.63 9.03 -7.72
C ARG A 547 29.39 9.66 -6.55
N GLU A 548 29.67 10.96 -6.61
CA GLU A 548 30.42 11.63 -5.54
C GLU A 548 29.64 11.66 -4.22
N ASP A 549 28.35 12.00 -4.27
CA ASP A 549 27.46 11.99 -3.10
C ASP A 549 27.35 10.59 -2.50
N PHE A 550 27.19 9.57 -3.35
CA PHE A 550 27.17 8.17 -2.94
C PHE A 550 28.45 7.78 -2.19
N TYR A 551 29.63 8.01 -2.77
CA TYR A 551 30.89 7.61 -2.14
C TYR A 551 31.14 8.36 -0.84
N LYS A 552 30.77 9.64 -0.77
CA LYS A 552 30.86 10.41 0.47
C LYS A 552 30.06 9.76 1.59
N GLU A 553 28.84 9.29 1.31
CA GLU A 553 28.00 8.62 2.31
C GLU A 553 28.49 7.21 2.63
N TYR A 554 28.87 6.45 1.60
CA TYR A 554 29.37 5.08 1.74
C TYR A 554 30.65 5.02 2.58
N GLN A 555 31.57 5.97 2.41
CA GLN A 555 32.79 6.04 3.22
C GLN A 555 32.51 6.38 4.69
N LYS A 556 31.43 7.11 5.02
CA LYS A 556 31.02 7.32 6.41
C LYS A 556 30.57 6.00 7.03
N ILE A 557 29.73 5.24 6.34
CA ILE A 557 29.28 3.91 6.80
C ILE A 557 30.48 2.97 6.98
N LEU A 558 31.40 2.93 6.02
CA LEU A 558 32.59 2.08 6.09
C LEU A 558 33.65 2.55 7.11
N SER A 559 33.51 3.77 7.65
CA SER A 559 34.38 4.24 8.74
C SER A 559 34.12 3.53 10.05
N ASN A 560 32.94 2.91 10.21
CA ASN A 560 32.65 2.02 11.33
C ASN A 560 33.32 0.64 11.10
N PRO A 561 34.24 0.22 11.99
CA PRO A 561 34.97 -1.04 11.85
C PRO A 561 34.09 -2.28 12.04
N GLU A 562 33.02 -2.21 12.85
CA GLU A 562 32.04 -3.30 13.04
C GLU A 562 31.28 -3.55 11.73
N ILE A 563 30.79 -2.49 11.07
CA ILE A 563 30.11 -2.59 9.77
C ILE A 563 31.05 -3.21 8.72
N LYS A 564 32.27 -2.67 8.60
CA LYS A 564 33.25 -3.16 7.62
C LYS A 564 33.62 -4.63 7.87
N HIS A 565 33.75 -5.04 9.13
CA HIS A 565 34.02 -6.42 9.49
C HIS A 565 32.87 -7.34 9.07
N GLU A 566 31.63 -7.01 9.41
CA GLU A 566 30.47 -7.84 9.09
C GLU A 566 30.20 -7.93 7.57
N ILE A 567 30.50 -6.87 6.80
CA ILE A 567 30.50 -6.93 5.34
C ILE A 567 31.53 -7.97 4.85
N SER A 568 32.77 -7.93 5.35
CA SER A 568 33.81 -8.90 4.97
C SER A 568 33.41 -10.33 5.28
N VAL A 569 32.81 -10.58 6.45
CA VAL A 569 32.32 -11.91 6.82
C VAL A 569 31.19 -12.36 5.89
N ASN A 570 30.28 -11.45 5.54
CA ASN A 570 29.17 -11.76 4.63
C ASN A 570 29.66 -12.08 3.21
N ILE A 571 30.71 -11.41 2.73
CA ILE A 571 31.38 -11.73 1.47
C ILE A 571 31.96 -13.16 1.48
N ASP A 572 32.58 -13.58 2.59
CA ASP A 572 33.08 -14.96 2.70
C ASP A 572 31.95 -15.99 2.72
N ILE A 573 30.81 -15.67 3.35
CA ILE A 573 29.60 -16.51 3.32
C ILE A 573 29.06 -16.63 1.89
N TYR A 574 28.95 -15.49 1.19
CA TYR A 574 28.52 -15.43 -0.20
C TYR A 574 29.39 -16.31 -1.10
N LYS A 575 30.71 -16.13 -1.07
CA LYS A 575 31.66 -16.91 -1.90
C LYS A 575 31.52 -18.42 -1.67
N LYS A 576 31.49 -18.87 -0.41
CA LYS A 576 31.32 -20.30 -0.07
C LYS A 576 29.99 -20.86 -0.56
N LYS A 577 28.90 -20.09 -0.43
CA LYS A 577 27.57 -20.54 -0.81
C LYS A 577 27.41 -20.54 -2.34
N ILE A 578 28.04 -19.61 -3.05
CA ILE A 578 28.13 -19.65 -4.52
C ILE A 578 28.84 -20.91 -5.00
N GLU A 579 30.03 -21.21 -4.46
CA GLU A 579 30.77 -22.44 -4.82
C GLU A 579 29.88 -23.68 -4.66
N TYR A 580 29.21 -23.79 -3.51
CA TYR A 580 28.25 -24.86 -3.24
C TYR A 580 27.07 -24.90 -4.24
N LEU A 581 26.48 -23.75 -4.57
CA LEU A 581 25.35 -23.67 -5.50
C LEU A 581 25.75 -24.08 -6.92
N VAL A 582 26.92 -23.65 -7.38
CA VAL A 582 27.46 -24.00 -8.70
C VAL A 582 27.73 -25.50 -8.81
N ASP A 583 28.37 -26.09 -7.79
CA ASP A 583 28.60 -27.54 -7.73
C ASP A 583 27.27 -28.31 -7.76
N LYS A 584 26.28 -27.86 -6.96
CA LYS A 584 24.95 -28.48 -6.93
C LYS A 584 24.23 -28.39 -8.27
N LEU A 585 24.27 -27.26 -8.94
CA LEU A 585 23.67 -27.08 -10.26
C LEU A 585 24.34 -28.00 -11.29
N TYR A 586 25.66 -28.17 -11.22
CA TYR A 586 26.39 -29.05 -12.13
C TYR A 586 26.11 -30.55 -11.88
N GLU A 587 26.07 -30.98 -10.61
CA GLU A 587 25.68 -32.34 -10.21
C GLU A 587 24.28 -32.71 -10.73
N ASN A 588 23.39 -31.72 -10.84
CA ASN A 588 22.01 -31.89 -11.26
C ASN A 588 21.77 -31.41 -12.70
N LYS A 589 22.81 -31.28 -13.55
CA LYS A 589 22.66 -30.75 -14.92
C LYS A 589 21.67 -31.52 -15.80
N GLU A 590 21.42 -32.80 -15.49
CA GLU A 590 20.50 -33.67 -16.25
C GLU A 590 19.03 -33.25 -16.13
N ILE A 591 18.68 -32.50 -15.09
CA ILE A 591 17.31 -31.97 -14.86
C ILE A 591 17.16 -30.51 -15.30
N LEU A 592 18.22 -29.90 -15.84
CA LEU A 592 18.22 -28.50 -16.27
C LEU A 592 17.93 -28.38 -17.77
N GLY A 593 17.32 -27.27 -18.17
CA GLY A 593 17.12 -26.86 -19.54
C GLY A 593 18.41 -26.38 -20.23
N GLU A 594 18.31 -26.15 -21.53
CA GLU A 594 19.46 -25.82 -22.38
C GLU A 594 20.11 -24.50 -21.98
N ASN A 595 19.31 -23.46 -21.70
CA ASN A 595 19.81 -22.14 -21.33
C ASN A 595 20.43 -22.15 -19.93
N GLN A 596 19.83 -22.89 -18.99
CA GLN A 596 20.42 -23.12 -17.67
C GLN A 596 21.80 -23.77 -17.76
N ILE A 597 21.94 -24.84 -18.56
CA ILE A 597 23.23 -25.51 -18.77
C ILE A 597 24.25 -24.58 -19.41
N LYS A 598 23.82 -23.77 -20.40
CA LYS A 598 24.67 -22.77 -21.06
C LYS A 598 25.19 -21.74 -20.07
N MET A 599 24.33 -21.18 -19.22
CA MET A 599 24.74 -20.21 -18.19
C MET A 599 25.75 -20.79 -17.21
N ILE A 600 25.51 -22.01 -16.71
CA ILE A 600 26.42 -22.69 -15.78
C ILE A 600 27.78 -22.95 -16.44
N SER A 601 27.79 -23.31 -17.72
CA SER A 601 29.02 -23.55 -18.47
C SER A 601 29.85 -22.26 -18.59
N ILE A 602 29.21 -21.12 -18.90
CA ILE A 602 29.87 -19.80 -18.93
C ILE A 602 30.50 -19.46 -17.58
N LEU A 603 29.78 -19.69 -16.48
CA LEU A 603 30.28 -19.41 -15.14
C LEU A 603 31.47 -20.32 -14.79
N ARG A 604 31.39 -21.62 -15.09
CA ARG A 604 32.46 -22.57 -14.81
C ARG A 604 33.74 -22.28 -15.57
N ASP A 605 33.63 -21.87 -16.84
CA ASP A 605 34.78 -21.51 -17.66
C ASP A 605 35.49 -20.23 -17.16
N SER A 606 34.87 -19.49 -16.22
CA SER A 606 35.42 -18.28 -15.64
C SER A 606 36.16 -18.48 -14.30
N PHE A 607 35.99 -19.65 -13.66
CA PHE A 607 36.74 -20.09 -12.49
C PHE A 607 37.99 -20.86 -12.92
#